data_AF-A0A0M9DPZ6-F1
#
_entry.id   AF-A0A0M9DPZ6-F1
#
_cell.length_a   1.000
_cell.length_b   1.000
_cell.length_c   1.000
_cell.angle_alpha   90.00
_cell.angle_beta   90.00
_cell.angle_gamma   90.00
#
_symmetry.space_group_name_H-M   'P 1'
#
loop_
_entity.id
_entity.type
_entity.pdbx_description
1 polymer ?
#
loop_
_entity_poly.entity_id
_entity_poly.type
_entity_poly.pdbx_seq_one_letter_code
_entity_poly.pdbx_strand_id
1 'polypeptide(L)'
;MYKKSLITIVFTLFSWNAFAQDMSLGLRFGDPLAVSFKKYLKGGRNAFELNVGSYGYMYGYGRYNNGRYNGRYRYYGDYYYKQGGIVIMGDYLWQKPFSKTKELSWYVGLGGQLRTLSYLKDKDKDGFYDDDVSGIGIGPDGVLGIEWIPNDIPEIAVFLDTRIYLEIIPQPWVIPQVGVGVRYNFK
;
A
#
# COMPACT_ATOMS: atom_id res chain seq x y z
N MET A 1 19.88 -19.41 -36.31
CA MET A 1 20.00 -18.52 -35.14
C MET A 1 18.81 -18.57 -34.15
N TYR A 2 17.60 -18.99 -34.54
CA TYR A 2 16.42 -18.98 -33.67
C TYR A 2 16.35 -20.04 -32.55
N LYS A 3 17.04 -21.19 -32.68
CA LYS A 3 16.97 -22.29 -31.69
C LYS A 3 17.56 -21.94 -30.31
N LYS A 4 18.56 -21.07 -30.24
CA LYS A 4 19.17 -20.65 -28.96
C LYS A 4 18.28 -19.68 -28.17
N SER A 5 17.50 -18.84 -28.88
CA SER A 5 16.61 -17.85 -28.28
C SER A 5 15.34 -18.48 -27.68
N LEU A 6 14.83 -19.55 -28.30
CA LEU A 6 13.66 -20.28 -27.78
C LEU A 6 13.95 -21.00 -26.44
N ILE A 7 15.16 -21.56 -26.30
CA ILE A 7 15.60 -22.21 -25.06
C ILE A 7 15.70 -21.18 -23.93
N THR A 8 16.25 -19.99 -24.19
CA THR A 8 16.35 -18.92 -23.19
C THR A 8 14.98 -18.45 -22.70
N ILE A 9 14.00 -18.29 -23.60
CA ILE A 9 12.62 -17.90 -23.26
C ILE A 9 11.93 -18.96 -22.41
N VAL A 10 12.08 -20.24 -22.80
CA VAL A 10 11.51 -21.36 -22.03
C VAL A 10 12.14 -21.41 -20.62
N PHE A 11 13.47 -21.24 -20.50
CA PHE A 11 14.13 -21.19 -19.19
C PHE A 11 13.68 -20.00 -18.33
N THR A 12 13.48 -18.81 -18.91
CA THR A 12 12.98 -17.64 -18.15
C THR A 12 11.54 -17.84 -17.67
N LEU A 13 10.68 -18.47 -18.46
CA LEU A 13 9.31 -18.79 -18.08
C LEU A 13 9.25 -19.88 -17.00
N PHE A 14 10.13 -20.89 -17.05
CA PHE A 14 10.22 -21.92 -16.01
C PHE A 14 10.79 -21.38 -14.68
N SER A 15 11.77 -20.46 -14.73
CA SER A 15 12.29 -19.79 -13.53
C SER A 15 11.24 -18.93 -12.83
N TRP A 16 10.29 -18.35 -13.58
CA TRP A 16 9.19 -17.57 -13.01
C TRP A 16 8.24 -18.42 -12.16
N ASN A 17 7.93 -19.64 -12.61
CA ASN A 17 7.05 -20.56 -11.88
C ASN A 17 7.64 -20.98 -10.54
N ALA A 18 8.95 -21.26 -10.48
CA ALA A 18 9.63 -21.60 -9.23
C ALA A 18 9.69 -20.41 -8.25
N PHE A 19 9.82 -19.17 -8.76
CA PHE A 19 9.80 -17.97 -7.92
C PHE A 19 8.39 -17.66 -7.40
N ALA A 20 7.36 -17.89 -8.22
CA ALA A 20 5.97 -17.55 -7.95
C ALA A 20 5.29 -18.44 -6.89
N GLN A 21 5.84 -19.62 -6.55
CA GLN A 21 5.30 -20.44 -5.47
C GLN A 21 5.23 -19.63 -4.17
N ASP A 22 4.17 -19.78 -3.37
CA ASP A 22 3.98 -19.01 -2.13
C ASP A 22 3.88 -17.48 -2.35
N MET A 23 3.51 -17.03 -3.55
CA MET A 23 3.22 -15.61 -3.81
C MET A 23 1.73 -15.39 -3.98
N SER A 24 1.28 -14.18 -3.70
CA SER A 24 -0.05 -13.73 -4.03
C SER A 24 -0.04 -12.30 -4.55
N LEU A 25 -0.95 -12.01 -5.47
CA LEU A 25 -1.10 -10.70 -6.09
C LEU A 25 -2.58 -10.35 -6.15
N GLY A 26 -2.92 -9.10 -5.84
CA GLY A 26 -4.27 -8.62 -6.05
C GLY A 26 -4.42 -7.15 -5.71
N LEU A 27 -5.58 -6.80 -5.18
CA LEU A 27 -5.98 -5.42 -4.96
C LEU A 27 -6.41 -5.21 -3.52
N ARG A 28 -5.96 -4.08 -2.95
CA ARG A 28 -6.36 -3.53 -1.67
C ARG A 28 -7.21 -2.30 -1.91
N PHE A 29 -8.46 -2.32 -1.47
CA PHE A 29 -9.40 -1.21 -1.50
C PHE A 29 -9.45 -0.55 -0.11
N GLY A 30 -9.17 0.74 -0.05
CA GLY A 30 -9.12 1.50 1.19
C GLY A 30 -8.34 2.79 0.96
N ASP A 31 -7.87 3.40 2.05
CA ASP A 31 -6.89 4.47 1.96
C ASP A 31 -5.58 3.98 2.60
N PRO A 32 -4.58 3.56 1.80
CA PRO A 32 -4.51 3.67 0.34
C PRO A 32 -5.16 2.55 -0.50
N LEU A 33 -5.58 2.91 -1.72
CA LEU A 33 -5.96 1.96 -2.78
C LEU A 33 -4.67 1.44 -3.42
N ALA A 34 -4.42 0.13 -3.43
CA ALA A 34 -3.13 -0.41 -3.87
C ALA A 34 -3.24 -1.73 -4.62
N VAL A 35 -2.29 -1.98 -5.50
CA VAL A 35 -1.92 -3.34 -5.90
C VAL A 35 -1.14 -3.95 -4.75
N SER A 36 -1.57 -5.13 -4.31
CA SER A 36 -1.03 -5.82 -3.15
C SER A 36 -0.33 -7.10 -3.56
N PHE A 37 0.94 -7.21 -3.17
CA PHE A 37 1.79 -8.36 -3.39
C PHE A 37 2.17 -8.96 -2.04
N LYS A 38 2.05 -10.28 -1.86
CA LYS A 38 2.44 -10.94 -0.62
C LYS A 38 3.17 -12.25 -0.90
N LYS A 39 4.37 -12.40 -0.32
CA LYS A 39 5.18 -13.62 -0.36
C LYS A 39 5.09 -14.32 0.99
N TYR A 40 4.48 -15.50 1.03
CA TYR A 40 4.46 -16.34 2.21
C TYR A 40 5.84 -16.97 2.44
N LEU A 41 6.22 -17.09 3.71
CA LEU A 41 7.50 -17.61 4.17
C LEU A 41 7.26 -18.69 5.22
N LYS A 42 8.23 -19.60 5.37
CA LYS A 42 8.26 -20.62 6.43
C LYS A 42 6.92 -21.38 6.57
N GLY A 43 6.33 -21.78 5.43
CA GLY A 43 5.06 -22.50 5.39
C GLY A 43 3.85 -21.67 5.84
N GLY A 44 3.84 -20.37 5.53
CA GLY A 44 2.70 -19.47 5.82
C GLY A 44 2.69 -18.85 7.22
N ARG A 45 3.74 -19.08 8.03
CA ARG A 45 3.83 -18.49 9.38
C ARG A 45 4.29 -17.04 9.37
N ASN A 46 5.08 -16.66 8.38
CA ASN A 46 5.50 -15.28 8.19
C ASN A 46 5.26 -14.90 6.73
N ALA A 47 5.22 -13.61 6.42
CA ALA A 47 5.14 -13.15 5.04
C ALA A 47 5.87 -11.81 4.87
N PHE A 48 6.29 -11.52 3.64
CA PHE A 48 6.57 -10.15 3.22
C PHE A 48 5.39 -9.65 2.41
N GLU A 49 4.95 -8.43 2.67
CA GLU A 49 3.90 -7.78 1.91
C GLU A 49 4.42 -6.46 1.33
N LEU A 50 4.10 -6.21 0.06
CA LEU A 50 4.39 -4.98 -0.65
C LEU A 50 3.09 -4.46 -1.27
N ASN A 51 2.75 -3.22 -0.98
CA ASN A 51 1.59 -2.56 -1.56
C ASN A 51 2.07 -1.32 -2.32
N VAL A 52 1.64 -1.16 -3.57
CA VAL A 52 1.94 0.02 -4.39
C VAL A 52 0.62 0.59 -4.88
N GLY A 53 0.37 1.86 -4.59
CA GLY A 53 -0.96 2.42 -4.76
C GLY A 53 -1.02 3.92 -4.70
N SER A 54 -2.23 4.41 -4.48
CA SER A 54 -2.52 5.83 -4.26
C SER A 54 -3.32 6.02 -2.99
N TYR A 55 -3.04 7.12 -2.29
CA TYR A 55 -3.72 7.51 -1.05
C TYR A 55 -4.51 8.79 -1.27
N GLY A 56 -5.35 9.19 -0.30
CA GLY A 56 -5.98 10.51 -0.31
C GLY A 56 -7.45 10.55 -0.75
N TYR A 57 -8.04 9.43 -1.18
CA TYR A 57 -9.44 9.39 -1.61
C TYR A 57 -10.44 9.54 -0.45
N MET A 58 -10.06 9.14 0.77
CA MET A 58 -10.94 9.22 1.95
C MET A 58 -10.79 10.56 2.70
N TYR A 59 -9.78 11.36 2.37
CA TYR A 59 -9.57 12.69 2.94
C TYR A 59 -10.30 13.71 2.05
N GLY A 60 -11.50 14.13 2.49
CA GLY A 60 -12.46 14.92 1.69
C GLY A 60 -11.85 16.04 0.85
N TYR A 61 -12.24 16.05 -0.43
CA TYR A 61 -11.81 16.98 -1.47
C TYR A 61 -11.86 18.45 -1.03
N GLY A 62 -10.73 19.14 -1.00
CA GLY A 62 -10.73 20.59 -1.15
C GLY A 62 -10.95 20.93 -2.62
N ARG A 63 -11.86 21.86 -2.94
CA ARG A 63 -12.05 22.34 -4.31
C ARG A 63 -11.32 23.66 -4.50
N TYR A 64 -10.45 23.73 -5.52
CA TYR A 64 -9.96 25.03 -5.98
C TYR A 64 -11.07 25.69 -6.77
N ASN A 65 -11.54 26.84 -6.33
CA ASN A 65 -12.57 27.58 -7.03
C ASN A 65 -12.20 29.07 -7.01
N ASN A 66 -12.01 29.65 -8.20
CA ASN A 66 -11.82 31.08 -8.39
C ASN A 66 -10.64 31.67 -7.57
N GLY A 67 -9.45 31.08 -7.68
CA GLY A 67 -8.26 31.53 -6.95
C GLY A 67 -8.18 31.09 -5.48
N ARG A 68 -9.28 30.57 -4.92
CA ARG A 68 -9.38 30.17 -3.51
C ARG A 68 -9.67 28.68 -3.39
N TYR A 69 -8.92 28.01 -2.54
CA TYR A 69 -9.11 26.59 -2.25
C TYR A 69 -10.08 26.46 -1.05
N ASN A 70 -11.22 25.81 -1.26
CA ASN A 70 -12.28 25.67 -0.26
C ASN A 70 -12.37 24.18 0.14
N GLY A 71 -11.83 23.83 1.31
CA GLY A 71 -11.62 22.45 1.76
C GLY A 71 -11.04 22.32 3.17
N ARG A 72 -11.12 21.14 3.77
CA ARG A 72 -10.44 20.82 5.04
C ARG A 72 -8.96 20.53 4.74
N TYR A 73 -8.11 21.55 4.81
CA TYR A 73 -6.66 21.37 4.67
C TYR A 73 -6.04 20.86 5.96
N ARG A 74 -4.96 20.09 5.82
CA ARG A 74 -3.97 19.92 6.88
C ARG A 74 -3.19 21.25 6.94
N TYR A 75 -3.62 22.13 7.84
CA TYR A 75 -3.04 23.47 8.03
C TYR A 75 -1.72 23.37 8.80
N TYR A 76 -0.60 23.78 8.19
CA TYR A 76 0.64 24.02 8.91
C TYR A 76 1.47 25.12 8.24
N GLY A 77 1.37 26.35 8.75
CA GLY A 77 2.04 27.53 8.19
C GLY A 77 1.46 27.95 6.82
N ASP A 78 2.34 28.24 5.86
CA ASP A 78 2.01 28.71 4.50
C ASP A 78 1.83 27.56 3.47
N TYR A 79 1.71 26.29 3.94
CA TYR A 79 1.70 25.09 3.09
C TYR A 79 0.32 24.40 3.08
N TYR A 80 -0.22 24.21 1.87
CA TYR A 80 -1.50 23.54 1.64
C TYR A 80 -1.26 22.20 0.95
N TYR A 81 -1.52 21.10 1.66
CA TYR A 81 -1.37 19.74 1.13
C TYR A 81 -2.36 19.50 -0.02
N LYS A 82 -1.85 19.38 -1.26
CA LYS A 82 -2.60 18.86 -2.41
C LYS A 82 -2.88 17.39 -2.15
N GLN A 83 -4.15 17.04 -2.25
CA GLN A 83 -4.65 15.73 -1.86
C GLN A 83 -4.33 14.69 -2.91
N GLY A 84 -3.74 13.58 -2.46
CA GLY A 84 -3.47 12.42 -3.28
C GLY A 84 -2.03 12.31 -3.74
N GLY A 85 -1.55 11.08 -3.79
CA GLY A 85 -0.19 10.76 -4.23
C GLY A 85 0.02 9.26 -4.33
N ILE A 86 1.19 8.87 -4.84
CA ILE A 86 1.63 7.48 -4.89
C ILE A 86 2.13 7.08 -3.50
N VAL A 87 1.86 5.84 -3.11
CA VAL A 87 2.39 5.24 -1.89
C VAL A 87 2.95 3.85 -2.19
N ILE A 88 4.06 3.54 -1.54
CA ILE A 88 4.67 2.22 -1.47
C ILE A 88 4.72 1.85 0.01
N MET A 89 4.19 0.68 0.39
CA MET A 89 4.18 0.16 1.75
C MET A 89 4.82 -1.22 1.75
N GLY A 90 5.79 -1.46 2.62
CA GLY A 90 6.48 -2.74 2.73
C GLY A 90 6.52 -3.23 4.16
N ASP A 91 6.01 -4.44 4.41
CA ASP A 91 5.82 -5.00 5.75
C ASP A 91 6.37 -6.42 5.88
N TYR A 92 6.92 -6.71 7.05
CA TYR A 92 7.11 -8.08 7.50
C TYR A 92 5.95 -8.48 8.41
N LEU A 93 5.30 -9.60 8.09
CA LEU A 93 4.11 -10.09 8.76
C LEU A 93 4.43 -11.38 9.54
N TRP A 94 3.94 -11.45 10.78
CA TRP A 94 3.79 -12.68 11.55
C TRP A 94 2.34 -13.13 11.45
N GLN A 95 2.11 -14.29 10.84
CA GLN A 95 0.80 -14.84 10.52
C GLN A 95 0.53 -16.10 11.33
N LYS A 96 -0.68 -16.21 11.88
CA LYS A 96 -1.13 -17.38 12.64
C LYS A 96 -2.56 -17.76 12.26
N PRO A 97 -2.85 -19.06 12.09
CA PRO A 97 -4.22 -19.51 11.90
C PRO A 97 -5.05 -19.25 13.16
N PHE A 98 -6.34 -18.99 12.99
CA PHE A 98 -7.29 -19.11 14.10
C PHE A 98 -7.39 -20.59 14.47
N SER A 99 -7.26 -20.91 15.76
CA SER A 99 -6.87 -22.24 16.28
C SER A 99 -7.52 -23.46 15.65
N LYS A 100 -8.78 -23.37 15.20
CA LYS A 100 -9.55 -24.51 14.66
C LYS A 100 -9.73 -24.50 13.14
N THR A 101 -9.39 -23.43 12.44
CA THR A 101 -9.62 -23.29 10.99
C THR A 101 -8.35 -22.83 10.30
N LYS A 102 -7.84 -23.62 9.36
CA LYS A 102 -6.70 -23.22 8.53
C LYS A 102 -7.06 -22.15 7.48
N GLU A 103 -8.35 -22.02 7.17
CA GLU A 103 -8.86 -21.04 6.21
C GLU A 103 -8.71 -19.60 6.71
N LEU A 104 -8.90 -19.37 8.01
CA LEU A 104 -8.84 -18.03 8.58
C LEU A 104 -7.55 -17.86 9.38
N SER A 105 -6.79 -16.82 9.06
CA SER A 105 -5.58 -16.42 9.78
C SER A 105 -5.67 -14.97 10.20
N TRP A 106 -4.98 -14.63 11.28
CA TRP A 106 -4.67 -13.24 11.61
C TRP A 106 -3.18 -13.00 11.41
N TYR A 107 -2.82 -11.74 11.18
CA TYR A 107 -1.43 -11.32 11.09
C TYR A 107 -1.22 -9.97 11.76
N VAL A 108 -0.04 -9.80 12.33
CA VAL A 108 0.49 -8.52 12.78
C VAL A 108 1.83 -8.30 12.08
N GLY A 109 2.17 -7.06 11.79
CA GLY A 109 3.41 -6.76 11.09
C GLY A 109 3.93 -5.36 11.37
N LEU A 110 5.19 -5.16 10.98
CA LEU A 110 5.88 -3.89 11.03
C LEU A 110 6.58 -3.65 9.70
N GLY A 111 6.62 -2.38 9.30
CA GLY A 111 7.07 -1.98 7.98
C GLY A 111 7.47 -0.52 7.89
N GLY A 112 7.52 -0.04 6.65
CA GLY A 112 7.61 1.38 6.37
C GLY A 112 6.87 1.76 5.11
N GLN A 113 6.57 3.05 4.99
CA GLN A 113 5.91 3.62 3.84
C GLN A 113 6.70 4.78 3.23
N LEU A 114 6.69 4.82 1.91
CA LEU A 114 7.17 5.92 1.08
C LEU A 114 6.00 6.53 0.33
N ARG A 115 5.85 7.85 0.38
CA ARG A 115 4.72 8.58 -0.22
C ARG A 115 5.23 9.74 -1.05
N THR A 116 4.60 10.01 -2.19
CA THR A 116 4.77 11.29 -2.87
C THR A 116 3.79 12.27 -2.26
N LEU A 117 4.26 13.46 -1.90
CA LEU A 117 3.44 14.53 -1.36
C LEU A 117 3.43 15.68 -2.37
N SER A 118 2.28 16.35 -2.51
CA SER A 118 2.18 17.58 -3.28
C SER A 118 1.67 18.68 -2.36
N TYR A 119 2.29 19.86 -2.42
CA TYR A 119 1.95 21.03 -1.63
C TYR A 119 1.77 22.23 -2.54
N LEU A 120 0.79 23.05 -2.24
CA LEU A 120 0.72 24.42 -2.72
C LEU A 120 1.34 25.32 -1.66
N LYS A 121 2.24 26.19 -2.08
CA LYS A 121 2.83 27.21 -1.21
C LYS A 121 2.16 28.56 -1.49
N ASP A 122 1.62 29.18 -0.45
CA ASP A 122 1.24 30.60 -0.49
C ASP A 122 2.51 31.39 -0.13
N LYS A 123 3.13 32.03 -1.13
CA LYS A 123 4.39 32.76 -0.91
C LYS A 123 4.16 34.14 -0.30
N ASP A 124 3.03 34.76 -0.62
CA ASP A 124 2.79 36.18 -0.40
C ASP A 124 1.76 36.44 0.73
N LYS A 125 1.18 35.37 1.31
CA LYS A 125 0.12 35.40 2.33
C LYS A 125 -1.10 36.18 1.89
N ASP A 126 -1.30 36.28 0.59
CA ASP A 126 -2.40 36.99 -0.07
C ASP A 126 -3.58 36.06 -0.36
N GLY A 127 -3.42 34.75 -0.07
CA GLY A 127 -4.41 33.72 -0.32
C GLY A 127 -4.35 33.13 -1.73
N PHE A 128 -3.35 33.49 -2.53
CA PHE A 128 -3.05 32.93 -3.85
C PHE A 128 -1.87 31.95 -3.73
N TYR A 129 -1.89 30.87 -4.53
CA TYR A 129 -0.88 29.81 -4.49
C TYR A 129 -0.04 29.84 -5.75
N ASP A 130 1.27 30.09 -5.59
CA ASP A 130 2.14 30.37 -6.73
C ASP A 130 3.00 29.18 -7.18
N ASP A 131 3.27 28.20 -6.31
CA ASP A 131 4.16 27.07 -6.60
C ASP A 131 3.58 25.70 -6.20
N ASP A 132 3.63 24.74 -7.13
CA ASP A 132 3.47 23.31 -6.85
C ASP A 132 4.80 22.74 -6.34
N VAL A 133 4.85 22.40 -5.06
CA VAL A 133 6.02 21.79 -4.41
C VAL A 133 5.78 20.30 -4.20
N SER A 134 6.60 19.45 -4.81
CA SER A 134 6.59 18.01 -4.56
C SER A 134 7.52 17.65 -3.40
N GLY A 135 7.06 16.78 -2.51
CA GLY A 135 7.84 16.23 -1.40
C GLY A 135 7.76 14.70 -1.33
N ILE A 136 8.50 14.13 -0.38
CA ILE A 136 8.48 12.70 -0.09
C ILE A 136 8.13 12.51 1.38
N GLY A 137 7.16 11.63 1.63
CA GLY A 137 6.74 11.16 2.93
C GLY A 137 7.42 9.86 3.28
N ILE A 138 8.05 9.77 4.45
CA ILE A 138 8.74 8.56 4.90
C ILE A 138 8.44 8.31 6.36
N GLY A 139 8.21 7.05 6.71
CA GLY A 139 8.19 6.64 8.10
C GLY A 139 7.80 5.18 8.30
N PRO A 140 7.85 4.69 9.55
CA PRO A 140 7.45 3.33 9.88
C PRO A 140 5.93 3.19 9.95
N ASP A 141 5.46 1.96 9.78
CA ASP A 141 4.09 1.58 10.06
C ASP A 141 3.97 0.24 10.77
N GLY A 142 2.82 0.05 11.40
CA GLY A 142 2.39 -1.23 11.95
C GLY A 142 1.05 -1.63 11.38
N VAL A 143 0.90 -2.93 11.09
CA VAL A 143 -0.31 -3.51 10.49
C VAL A 143 -0.89 -4.61 11.38
N LEU A 144 -2.21 -4.65 11.48
CA LEU A 144 -2.99 -5.76 12.02
C LEU A 144 -4.04 -6.14 10.98
N GLY A 145 -4.18 -7.43 10.68
CA GLY A 145 -5.18 -7.88 9.74
C GLY A 145 -5.61 -9.31 9.93
N ILE A 146 -6.63 -9.66 9.14
CA ILE A 146 -7.16 -11.00 9.00
C ILE A 146 -7.15 -11.38 7.53
N GLU A 147 -6.97 -12.66 7.25
CA GLU A 147 -6.94 -13.25 5.92
C GLU A 147 -7.75 -14.53 5.92
N TRP A 148 -8.65 -14.66 4.95
CA TRP A 148 -9.46 -15.83 4.70
C TRP A 148 -9.09 -16.42 3.35
N ILE A 149 -8.65 -17.68 3.36
CA ILE A 149 -8.34 -18.50 2.20
C ILE A 149 -9.33 -19.67 2.22
N PRO A 150 -10.39 -19.65 1.41
CA PRO A 150 -11.37 -20.73 1.38
C PRO A 150 -10.74 -22.06 0.96
N ASN A 151 -11.13 -23.17 1.58
CA ASN A 151 -10.59 -24.49 1.24
C ASN A 151 -11.06 -25.00 -0.13
N ASP A 152 -12.23 -24.56 -0.57
CA ASP A 152 -12.84 -24.86 -1.87
C ASP A 152 -12.23 -24.04 -3.02
N ILE A 153 -11.75 -22.83 -2.73
CA ILE A 153 -11.07 -21.94 -3.69
C ILE A 153 -9.76 -21.39 -3.08
N PRO A 154 -8.75 -22.25 -2.83
CA PRO A 154 -7.50 -21.86 -2.17
C PRO A 154 -6.63 -20.89 -2.98
N GLU A 155 -6.94 -20.71 -4.26
CA GLU A 155 -6.33 -19.71 -5.14
C GLU A 155 -6.76 -18.29 -4.78
N ILE A 156 -7.82 -18.09 -4.00
CA ILE A 156 -8.31 -16.77 -3.63
C ILE A 156 -8.10 -16.54 -2.14
N ALA A 157 -7.54 -15.37 -1.80
CA ALA A 157 -7.45 -14.87 -0.45
C ALA A 157 -8.24 -13.56 -0.34
N VAL A 158 -9.08 -13.44 0.67
CA VAL A 158 -9.74 -12.18 1.05
C VAL A 158 -9.10 -11.69 2.34
N PHE A 159 -8.78 -10.40 2.42
CA PHE A 159 -8.15 -9.84 3.62
C PHE A 159 -8.79 -8.53 4.05
N LEU A 160 -8.67 -8.23 5.33
CA LEU A 160 -9.03 -6.97 5.96
C LEU A 160 -7.87 -6.55 6.86
N ASP A 161 -7.37 -5.33 6.69
CA ASP A 161 -6.26 -4.79 7.47
C ASP A 161 -6.54 -3.38 7.98
N THR A 162 -5.94 -3.08 9.12
CA THR A 162 -5.79 -1.74 9.68
C THR A 162 -4.30 -1.46 9.88
N ARG A 163 -3.88 -0.23 9.61
CA ARG A 163 -2.50 0.22 9.78
C ARG A 163 -2.44 1.54 10.50
N ILE A 164 -1.33 1.74 11.20
CA ILE A 164 -0.95 3.01 11.79
C ILE A 164 0.38 3.39 11.15
N TYR A 165 0.37 4.41 10.30
CA TYR A 165 1.57 4.98 9.70
C TYR A 165 2.01 6.21 10.48
N LEU A 166 3.28 6.23 10.87
CA LEU A 166 3.92 7.37 11.50
C LEU A 166 4.77 8.06 10.44
N GLU A 167 4.24 9.11 9.81
CA GLU A 167 5.05 9.97 8.94
C GLU A 167 6.10 10.66 9.82
N ILE A 168 7.38 10.55 9.49
CA ILE A 168 8.48 11.23 10.18
C ILE A 168 8.97 12.41 9.33
N ILE A 169 9.12 12.16 8.03
CA ILE A 169 9.50 13.16 7.03
C ILE A 169 8.27 13.39 6.13
N PRO A 170 7.93 14.65 5.79
CA PRO A 170 8.60 15.87 6.23
C PRO A 170 8.29 16.25 7.69
N GLN A 171 7.19 15.74 8.26
CA GLN A 171 6.79 16.08 9.63
C GLN A 171 6.17 14.89 10.37
N PRO A 172 6.40 14.79 11.71
CA PRO A 172 5.74 13.81 12.57
C PRO A 172 4.22 13.86 12.51
N TRP A 173 3.57 12.82 12.02
CA TRP A 173 2.10 12.69 12.04
C TRP A 173 1.64 11.23 12.08
N VAL A 174 0.48 10.98 12.72
CA VAL A 174 -0.13 9.65 12.81
C VAL A 174 -1.27 9.53 11.80
N ILE A 175 -1.16 8.59 10.85
CA ILE A 175 -2.15 8.35 9.80
C ILE A 175 -2.75 6.96 9.99
N PRO A 176 -3.99 6.85 10.50
CA PRO A 176 -4.71 5.58 10.50
C PRO A 176 -5.16 5.22 9.08
N GLN A 177 -5.09 3.94 8.77
CA GLN A 177 -5.42 3.40 7.45
C GLN A 177 -6.21 2.12 7.62
N VAL A 178 -7.21 1.91 6.79
CA VAL A 178 -8.00 0.67 6.75
C VAL A 178 -8.12 0.24 5.30
N GLY A 179 -8.10 -1.06 5.06
CA GLY A 179 -8.29 -1.62 3.74
C GLY A 179 -8.85 -3.03 3.77
N VAL A 180 -9.63 -3.35 2.75
CA VAL A 180 -10.12 -4.69 2.44
C VAL A 180 -9.60 -5.07 1.07
N GLY A 181 -9.35 -6.33 0.79
CA GLY A 181 -8.87 -6.71 -0.52
C GLY A 181 -8.98 -8.18 -0.85
N VAL A 182 -8.60 -8.48 -2.07
CA VAL A 182 -8.61 -9.83 -2.64
C VAL A 182 -7.27 -10.07 -3.33
N ARG A 183 -6.67 -11.25 -3.14
CA ARG A 183 -5.45 -11.69 -3.82
C ARG A 183 -5.66 -13.06 -4.46
N TYR A 184 -4.99 -13.27 -5.57
CA TYR A 184 -4.79 -14.56 -6.20
C TYR A 184 -3.49 -15.18 -5.68
N ASN A 185 -3.55 -16.38 -5.11
CA ASN A 185 -2.41 -17.16 -4.63
C ASN A 185 -1.84 -18.01 -5.77
N PHE A 186 -0.58 -17.78 -6.12
CA PHE A 186 0.18 -18.60 -7.05
C PHE A 186 0.74 -19.82 -6.31
N LYS A 187 0.42 -21.00 -6.82
CA LYS A 187 0.89 -22.30 -6.32
C LYS A 187 2.03 -22.84 -7.17
#